data_AF-A0A662CJV7-F1
#
_entry.id   AF-A0A662CJV7-F1
#
_cell.length_a   1.000
_cell.length_b   1.000
_cell.length_c   1.000
_cell.angle_alpha   90.00
_cell.angle_beta   90.00
_cell.angle_gamma   90.00
#
_symmetry.space_group_name_H-M   'P 1'
#
loop_
_entity.id
_entity.type
_entity.pdbx_description
1 polymer ?
#
loop_
_entity_poly.entity_id
_entity_poly.type
_entity_poly.pdbx_seq_one_letter_code
_entity_poly.pdbx_strand_id
1 'polypeptide(L)'
;MFLRRLKRWLHRPKPTTVALEALSVLWAHDSAPLKRTLTEDQQDPARPAGGEVRWIHSDINSFYSTYVQPYAAAMGPSWPVVEQILTILDHHGNTPSVESGADQHLAQITLREHSLNVAREAMDMIKRHHKDYEMIAGRILIIALGHDLGLCSRAQAPGGGWSKSFLILEPIVQDLPFKEVIFEAITTFNKNNPRSQEARVLRAAEATARKKEVQRIQLLGATPGVPIDITKMRQIIRGEEC
;
A
#
# COMPACT_ATOMS: atom_id res chain seq x y z
N MET A 1 -46.38 3.76 6.34
CA MET A 1 -45.69 2.80 5.41
C MET A 1 -45.35 3.36 4.02
N PHE A 2 -45.91 4.51 3.60
CA PHE A 2 -45.72 5.07 2.24
C PHE A 2 -44.31 5.62 1.95
N LEU A 3 -43.68 6.28 2.94
CA LEU A 3 -42.36 6.91 2.81
C LEU A 3 -41.20 5.92 2.63
N ARG A 4 -41.33 4.68 3.13
CA ARG A 4 -40.32 3.62 2.94
C ARG A 4 -40.29 3.07 1.51
N ARG A 5 -41.39 3.17 0.75
CA ARG A 5 -41.47 2.74 -0.65
C ARG A 5 -40.88 3.80 -1.60
N LEU A 6 -41.07 5.09 -1.30
CA LEU A 6 -40.50 6.18 -2.09
C LEU A 6 -38.96 6.20 -2.06
N LYS A 7 -38.36 5.98 -0.88
CA LYS A 7 -36.90 5.96 -0.71
C LYS A 7 -36.22 4.78 -1.44
N ARG A 8 -36.93 3.66 -1.60
CA ARG A 8 -36.47 2.50 -2.39
C ARG A 8 -36.59 2.69 -3.90
N TRP A 9 -37.43 3.63 -4.35
CA TRP A 9 -37.58 3.96 -5.77
C TRP A 9 -36.49 4.94 -6.24
N LEU A 10 -36.12 5.91 -5.38
CA LEU A 10 -35.05 6.89 -5.64
C LEU A 10 -33.61 6.33 -5.59
N HIS A 11 -33.41 5.13 -5.03
CA HIS A 11 -32.10 4.46 -4.93
C HIS A 11 -32.04 3.13 -5.68
N ARG A 12 -32.77 2.99 -6.79
CA ARG A 12 -32.49 1.90 -7.72
C ARG A 12 -31.27 2.27 -8.57
N PRO A 13 -30.13 1.57 -8.45
CA PRO A 13 -29.02 1.78 -9.38
C PRO A 13 -29.55 1.47 -10.79
N LYS A 14 -29.38 2.43 -11.71
CA LYS A 14 -29.78 2.24 -13.09
C LYS A 14 -28.92 1.12 -13.69
N PRO A 15 -29.52 0.11 -14.35
CA PRO A 15 -28.73 -0.89 -15.04
C PRO A 15 -27.93 -0.18 -16.13
N THR A 16 -26.61 -0.23 -15.99
CA THR A 16 -25.69 0.34 -16.97
C THR A 16 -25.35 -0.79 -17.93
N THR A 17 -25.81 -0.69 -19.17
CA THR A 17 -25.46 -1.63 -20.23
C THR A 17 -24.03 -1.32 -20.68
N VAL A 18 -23.09 -2.18 -20.32
CA VAL A 18 -21.71 -2.11 -20.78
C VAL A 18 -21.57 -3.02 -22.00
N ALA A 19 -21.04 -2.49 -23.10
CA ALA A 19 -20.78 -3.26 -24.31
C ALA A 19 -19.77 -4.38 -24.01
N LEU A 20 -19.98 -5.56 -24.60
CA LEU A 20 -19.14 -6.74 -24.31
C LEU A 20 -17.67 -6.48 -24.70
N GLU A 21 -17.44 -5.65 -25.72
CA GLU A 21 -16.12 -5.23 -26.16
C GLU A 21 -15.42 -4.30 -25.15
N ALA A 22 -16.18 -3.53 -24.36
CA ALA A 22 -15.61 -2.69 -23.31
C ALA A 22 -15.16 -3.53 -22.10
N LEU A 23 -15.78 -4.68 -21.86
CA LEU A 23 -15.34 -5.66 -20.86
C LEU A 23 -14.17 -6.51 -21.37
N SER A 24 -14.13 -6.82 -22.67
CA SER A 24 -13.03 -7.61 -23.25
C SER A 24 -11.69 -6.86 -23.23
N VAL A 25 -11.68 -5.53 -23.34
CA VAL A 25 -10.47 -4.70 -23.13
C VAL A 25 -9.93 -4.83 -21.70
N LEU A 26 -10.81 -5.08 -20.71
CA LEU A 26 -10.42 -5.29 -19.32
C LEU A 26 -9.70 -6.63 -19.08
N TRP A 27 -9.87 -7.59 -20.00
CA TRP A 27 -9.28 -8.94 -19.95
C TRP A 27 -8.17 -9.15 -21.00
N ALA A 28 -8.19 -8.41 -22.11
CA ALA A 28 -7.24 -8.54 -23.21
C ALA A 28 -5.86 -7.93 -22.92
N HIS A 29 -5.66 -7.30 -21.75
CA HIS A 29 -4.36 -6.81 -21.31
C HIS A 29 -3.68 -7.68 -20.24
N ASP A 30 -4.29 -8.80 -19.84
CA ASP A 30 -3.72 -9.70 -18.82
C ASP A 30 -3.66 -11.18 -19.23
N SER A 31 -3.80 -11.45 -20.53
CA SER A 31 -3.69 -12.80 -21.08
C SER A 31 -2.27 -13.08 -21.62
N ALA A 32 -1.24 -12.77 -20.83
CA ALA A 32 0.04 -13.47 -20.96
C ALA A 32 0.04 -14.58 -19.90
N PRO A 33 0.00 -15.87 -20.28
CA PRO A 33 0.10 -16.92 -19.30
C PRO A 33 1.44 -16.78 -18.58
N LEU A 34 1.40 -16.61 -17.26
CA LEU A 34 2.48 -16.87 -16.31
C LEU A 34 2.89 -18.37 -16.40
N LYS A 35 3.44 -18.76 -17.54
CA LYS A 35 4.16 -20.01 -17.70
C LYS A 35 5.58 -19.76 -17.24
N ARG A 36 5.90 -20.42 -16.13
CA ARG A 36 7.26 -20.82 -15.75
C ARG A 36 8.14 -21.02 -16.98
N THR A 37 9.18 -20.20 -17.07
CA THR A 37 10.46 -20.60 -17.66
C THR A 37 11.53 -20.24 -16.64
N LEU A 38 11.60 -21.08 -15.60
CA LEU A 38 12.89 -21.44 -14.99
C LEU A 38 13.52 -22.40 -16.00
N THR A 39 14.22 -21.84 -16.97
CA THR A 39 15.22 -22.58 -17.75
C THR A 39 16.46 -21.72 -17.76
N GLU A 40 17.49 -22.35 -17.23
CA GLU A 40 18.91 -22.06 -17.22
C GLU A 40 19.45 -21.23 -18.39
N ASP A 41 20.60 -20.61 -18.10
CA ASP A 41 21.56 -19.96 -19.00
C ASP A 41 21.26 -18.53 -19.45
N GLN A 42 21.71 -17.59 -18.62
CA GLN A 42 22.68 -16.58 -19.06
C GLN A 42 23.48 -16.07 -17.85
N GLN A 43 24.69 -16.63 -17.68
CA GLN A 43 25.68 -16.17 -16.71
C GLN A 43 26.33 -14.87 -17.21
N ASP A 44 26.07 -13.78 -16.50
CA ASP A 44 26.82 -12.53 -16.58
C ASP A 44 27.89 -12.55 -15.46
N PRO A 45 29.21 -12.51 -15.76
CA PRO A 45 30.26 -12.94 -14.83
C PRO A 45 30.70 -11.86 -13.81
N ALA A 46 29.79 -11.02 -13.31
CA ALA A 46 30.14 -9.90 -12.44
C ALA A 46 29.18 -9.65 -11.25
N ARG A 47 28.49 -10.67 -10.73
CA ARG A 47 27.63 -10.50 -9.54
C ARG A 47 28.21 -11.21 -8.30
N PRO A 48 28.54 -10.46 -7.22
CA PRO A 48 29.00 -11.07 -5.99
C PRO A 48 27.87 -11.81 -5.28
N ALA A 49 28.22 -12.95 -4.68
CA ALA A 49 27.34 -13.87 -3.99
C ALA A 49 26.76 -13.28 -2.68
N GLY A 50 25.45 -13.43 -2.47
CA GLY A 50 24.81 -13.27 -1.16
C GLY A 50 23.50 -12.48 -1.16
N GLY A 51 22.42 -13.09 -1.68
CA GLY A 51 21.05 -12.57 -1.61
C GLY A 51 20.42 -12.48 -2.99
N GLU A 52 19.52 -13.41 -3.31
CA GLU A 52 18.74 -13.32 -4.54
C GLU A 52 17.86 -12.07 -4.48
N VAL A 53 18.17 -11.09 -5.35
CA VAL A 53 17.31 -9.92 -5.56
C VAL A 53 16.00 -10.43 -6.15
N ARG A 54 14.92 -10.34 -5.37
CA ARG A 54 13.62 -10.88 -5.73
C ARG A 54 12.75 -9.90 -6.50
N TRP A 55 12.84 -8.62 -6.16
CA TRP A 55 12.10 -7.53 -6.81
C TRP A 55 13.04 -6.56 -7.54
N ILE A 56 12.53 -5.87 -8.56
CA ILE A 56 13.30 -4.91 -9.36
C ILE A 56 13.82 -3.77 -8.46
N HIS A 57 12.98 -3.27 -7.55
CA HIS A 57 13.35 -2.17 -6.67
C HIS A 57 13.98 -2.66 -5.36
N SER A 58 15.16 -2.12 -5.04
CA SER A 58 15.95 -2.52 -3.85
C SER A 58 15.29 -2.12 -2.52
N ASP A 59 14.45 -1.09 -2.52
CA ASP A 59 13.68 -0.64 -1.36
C ASP A 59 12.64 -1.68 -0.91
N ILE A 60 12.00 -2.38 -1.86
CA ILE A 60 11.11 -3.51 -1.59
C ILE A 60 11.90 -4.69 -1.02
N ASN A 61 13.06 -5.03 -1.61
CA ASN A 61 13.90 -6.11 -1.08
C ASN A 61 14.33 -5.83 0.38
N SER A 62 14.73 -4.58 0.66
CA SER A 62 15.14 -4.13 2.00
C SER A 62 13.96 -4.11 2.98
N PHE A 63 12.78 -3.69 2.53
CA PHE A 63 11.56 -3.73 3.32
C PHE A 63 11.18 -5.18 3.65
N TYR A 64 11.20 -6.06 2.65
CA TYR A 64 10.84 -7.47 2.80
C TYR A 64 11.73 -8.16 3.84
N SER A 65 13.06 -8.02 3.74
CA SER A 65 14.00 -8.63 4.67
C SER A 65 13.81 -8.14 6.11
N THR A 66 13.37 -6.90 6.29
CA THR A 66 13.26 -6.25 7.61
C THR A 66 11.89 -6.42 8.26
N TYR A 67 10.81 -6.33 7.47
CA TYR A 67 9.43 -6.21 7.98
C TYR A 67 8.52 -7.38 7.61
N VAL A 68 8.92 -8.25 6.67
CA VAL A 68 8.08 -9.37 6.20
C VAL A 68 8.74 -10.71 6.54
N GLN A 69 9.96 -10.94 6.06
CA GLN A 69 10.69 -12.20 6.23
C GLN A 69 10.76 -12.68 7.69
N PRO A 70 11.02 -11.83 8.71
CA PRO A 70 11.11 -12.28 10.10
C PRO A 70 9.80 -12.88 10.65
N TYR A 71 8.66 -12.55 10.03
CA TYR A 71 7.32 -12.94 10.51
C TYR A 71 6.63 -13.95 9.58
N ALA A 72 7.31 -14.43 8.53
CA ALA A 72 6.71 -15.27 7.48
C ALA A 72 5.98 -16.49 8.07
N ALA A 73 6.58 -17.17 9.05
CA ALA A 73 5.97 -18.33 9.71
C ALA A 73 4.70 -17.97 10.50
N ALA A 74 4.70 -16.86 11.24
CA ALA A 74 3.56 -16.42 12.05
C ALA A 74 2.40 -15.86 11.21
N MET A 75 2.73 -15.28 10.04
CA MET A 75 1.75 -14.72 9.11
C MET A 75 0.87 -15.79 8.43
N GLY A 76 1.34 -17.04 8.33
CA GLY A 76 0.60 -18.13 7.71
C GLY A 76 0.07 -17.78 6.31
N PRO A 77 -1.24 -17.91 6.02
CA PRO A 77 -1.80 -17.68 4.69
C PRO A 77 -1.71 -16.22 4.23
N SER A 78 -1.42 -15.27 5.12
CA SER A 78 -1.29 -13.85 4.76
C SER A 78 0.07 -13.50 4.14
N TRP A 79 1.10 -14.31 4.39
CA TRP A 79 2.43 -14.09 3.83
C TRP A 79 2.45 -14.03 2.28
N PRO A 80 1.90 -15.03 1.54
CA PRO A 80 1.87 -14.97 0.08
C PRO A 80 1.06 -13.77 -0.46
N VAL A 81 0.04 -13.32 0.26
CA VAL A 81 -0.74 -12.13 -0.10
C VAL A 81 0.09 -10.86 0.03
N VAL A 82 0.90 -10.73 1.09
CA VAL A 82 1.84 -9.61 1.25
C VAL A 82 2.86 -9.61 0.10
N GLU A 83 3.41 -10.77 -0.27
CA GLU A 83 4.35 -10.87 -1.40
C GLU A 83 3.72 -10.47 -2.73
N GLN A 84 2.46 -10.85 -2.95
CA GLN A 84 1.71 -10.46 -4.14
C GLN A 84 1.49 -8.94 -4.19
N ILE A 85 1.13 -8.31 -3.07
CA ILE A 85 0.99 -6.85 -2.98
C ILE A 85 2.33 -6.15 -3.25
N LEU A 86 3.43 -6.63 -2.66
CA LEU A 86 4.77 -6.08 -2.94
C LEU A 86 5.13 -6.21 -4.42
N THR A 87 4.76 -7.32 -5.06
CA THR A 87 4.97 -7.51 -6.50
C THR A 87 4.17 -6.51 -7.33
N ILE A 88 2.92 -6.23 -6.96
CA ILE A 88 2.10 -5.20 -7.61
C ILE A 88 2.76 -3.82 -7.45
N LEU A 89 3.23 -3.48 -6.25
CA LEU A 89 3.92 -2.21 -5.99
C LEU A 89 5.26 -2.10 -6.74
N ASP A 90 5.98 -3.20 -6.92
CA ASP A 90 7.23 -3.24 -7.68
C ASP A 90 7.01 -2.89 -9.17
N HIS A 91 5.94 -3.43 -9.77
CA HIS A 91 5.65 -3.26 -11.19
C HIS A 91 4.87 -1.99 -11.51
N HIS A 92 3.95 -1.60 -10.62
CA HIS A 92 2.97 -0.53 -10.88
C HIS A 92 3.05 0.64 -9.92
N GLY A 93 3.84 0.56 -8.85
CA GLY A 93 3.90 1.58 -7.80
C GLY A 93 4.73 2.82 -8.13
N ASN A 94 5.35 2.89 -9.32
CA ASN A 94 6.07 4.09 -9.80
C ASN A 94 5.13 5.18 -10.35
N THR A 95 4.03 5.40 -9.63
CA THR A 95 3.04 6.45 -9.89
C THR A 95 2.98 7.37 -8.68
N PRO A 96 2.47 8.60 -8.79
CA PRO A 96 2.28 9.47 -7.63
C PRO A 96 1.43 8.80 -6.55
N SER A 97 1.78 9.02 -5.28
CA SER A 97 1.04 8.52 -4.11
C SER A 97 -0.20 9.35 -3.76
N VAL A 98 -0.57 10.31 -4.61
CA VAL A 98 -1.71 11.22 -4.44
C VAL A 98 -2.46 11.36 -5.75
N GLU A 99 -3.76 11.68 -5.67
CA GLU A 99 -4.57 11.94 -6.86
C GLU A 99 -4.11 13.20 -7.61
N SER A 100 -4.37 13.24 -8.92
CA SER A 100 -4.02 14.38 -9.76
C SER A 100 -4.74 15.66 -9.28
N GLY A 101 -3.98 16.73 -9.06
CA GLY A 101 -4.50 18.00 -8.52
C GLY A 101 -4.37 18.16 -7.01
N ALA A 102 -3.88 17.13 -6.30
CA ALA A 102 -3.41 17.26 -4.92
C ALA A 102 -2.07 18.03 -4.84
N ASP A 103 -1.52 18.15 -3.63
CA ASP A 103 -0.24 18.83 -3.37
C ASP A 103 0.86 18.37 -4.33
N GLN A 104 1.33 19.30 -5.18
CA GLN A 104 2.33 19.03 -6.22
C GLN A 104 3.66 18.54 -5.63
N HIS A 105 3.96 18.89 -4.38
CA HIS A 105 5.16 18.41 -3.71
C HIS A 105 5.05 16.93 -3.37
N LEU A 106 3.87 16.46 -2.92
CA LEU A 106 3.62 15.05 -2.62
C LEU A 106 3.53 14.18 -3.88
N ALA A 107 3.25 14.77 -5.05
CA ALA A 107 3.26 14.05 -6.32
C ALA A 107 4.64 13.45 -6.68
N GLN A 108 5.72 13.92 -6.04
CA GLN A 108 7.07 13.37 -6.19
C GLN A 108 7.28 12.07 -5.40
N ILE A 109 6.43 11.79 -4.40
CA ILE A 109 6.49 10.55 -3.63
C ILE A 109 5.72 9.48 -4.39
N THR A 110 6.41 8.40 -4.76
CA THR A 110 5.79 7.27 -5.45
C THR A 110 4.84 6.50 -4.54
N LEU A 111 3.82 5.88 -5.11
CA LEU A 111 2.89 5.01 -4.39
C LEU A 111 3.65 3.89 -3.68
N ARG A 112 4.61 3.25 -4.36
CA ARG A 112 5.50 2.24 -3.74
C ARG A 112 6.16 2.80 -2.48
N GLU A 113 6.84 3.92 -2.60
CA GLU A 113 7.56 4.53 -1.48
C GLU A 113 6.62 4.84 -0.30
N HIS A 114 5.48 5.45 -0.61
CA HIS A 114 4.48 5.80 0.39
C HIS A 114 3.90 4.56 1.08
N SER A 115 3.44 3.56 0.34
CA SER A 115 2.91 2.31 0.89
C SER A 115 3.93 1.60 1.80
N LEU A 116 5.22 1.57 1.40
CA LEU A 116 6.28 1.02 2.24
C LEU A 116 6.48 1.86 3.52
N ASN A 117 6.45 3.19 3.44
CA ASN A 117 6.56 4.06 4.62
C ASN A 117 5.42 3.83 5.61
N VAL A 118 4.18 3.80 5.13
CA VAL A 118 2.98 3.55 5.95
C VAL A 118 3.08 2.17 6.62
N ALA A 119 3.51 1.15 5.89
CA ALA A 119 3.67 -0.19 6.43
C ALA A 119 4.76 -0.26 7.51
N ARG A 120 5.89 0.48 7.36
CA ARG A 120 6.91 0.58 8.42
C ARG A 120 6.33 1.21 9.68
N GLU A 121 5.66 2.35 9.57
CA GLU A 121 5.06 3.01 10.73
C GLU A 121 4.02 2.12 11.41
N ALA A 122 3.17 1.45 10.63
CA ALA A 122 2.15 0.54 11.16
C ALA A 122 2.78 -0.63 11.93
N MET A 123 3.82 -1.25 11.38
CA MET A 123 4.57 -2.33 12.03
C MET A 123 5.25 -1.87 13.32
N ASP A 124 5.88 -0.69 13.31
CA ASP A 124 6.55 -0.14 14.49
C ASP A 124 5.53 0.26 15.57
N MET A 125 4.34 0.72 15.20
CA MET A 125 3.25 0.97 16.13
C MET A 125 2.78 -0.32 16.80
N ILE A 126 2.48 -1.38 16.04
CA ILE A 126 1.97 -2.61 16.66
C ILE A 126 3.02 -3.30 17.53
N LYS A 127 4.30 -3.27 17.14
CA LYS A 127 5.41 -3.80 17.95
C LYS A 127 5.50 -3.16 19.34
N ARG A 128 5.22 -1.86 19.42
CA ARG A 128 5.26 -1.11 20.70
C ARG A 128 4.03 -1.35 21.58
N HIS A 129 2.89 -1.67 20.98
CA HIS A 129 1.60 -1.67 21.68
C HIS A 129 0.96 -3.04 21.87
N HIS A 130 1.41 -4.07 21.14
CA HIS A 130 0.84 -5.42 21.19
C HIS A 130 1.94 -6.44 21.53
N LYS A 131 1.68 -7.26 22.54
CA LYS A 131 2.62 -8.32 22.98
C LYS A 131 2.80 -9.39 21.92
N ASP A 132 1.70 -9.78 21.26
CA ASP A 132 1.67 -10.81 20.21
C ASP A 132 1.52 -10.17 18.82
N TYR A 133 2.32 -9.13 18.55
CA TYR A 133 2.21 -8.35 17.32
C TYR A 133 2.48 -9.20 16.07
N GLU A 134 3.25 -10.29 16.18
CA GLU A 134 3.51 -11.21 15.06
C GLU A 134 2.22 -11.85 14.52
N MET A 135 1.24 -12.10 15.40
CA MET A 135 -0.05 -12.72 15.03
C MET A 135 -0.97 -11.77 14.25
N ILE A 136 -0.72 -10.46 14.32
CA ILE A 136 -1.45 -9.43 13.59
C ILE A 136 -0.61 -8.77 12.50
N ALA A 137 0.68 -9.09 12.38
CA ALA A 137 1.58 -8.50 11.39
C ALA A 137 1.03 -8.63 9.97
N GLY A 138 0.60 -9.84 9.58
CA GLY A 138 0.10 -10.10 8.23
C GLY A 138 -1.11 -9.26 7.86
N ARG A 139 -2.11 -9.14 8.74
CA ARG A 139 -3.30 -8.32 8.48
C ARG A 139 -2.93 -6.84 8.36
N ILE A 140 -2.04 -6.35 9.24
CA ILE A 140 -1.64 -4.95 9.27
C ILE A 140 -0.82 -4.59 8.04
N LEU A 141 0.09 -5.47 7.60
CA LEU A 141 0.86 -5.31 6.37
C LEU A 141 -0.04 -5.26 5.14
N ILE A 142 -1.01 -6.18 5.01
CA ILE A 142 -1.97 -6.16 3.90
C ILE A 142 -2.76 -4.85 3.87
N ILE A 143 -3.22 -4.38 5.03
CA ILE A 143 -3.98 -3.12 5.14
C ILE A 143 -3.10 -1.94 4.75
N ALA A 144 -1.90 -1.81 5.33
CA ALA A 144 -1.01 -0.68 5.12
C ALA A 144 -0.45 -0.62 3.70
N LEU A 145 -0.01 -1.74 3.14
CA LEU A 145 0.47 -1.81 1.76
C LEU A 145 -0.67 -1.70 0.74
N GLY A 146 -1.85 -2.19 1.09
CA GLY A 146 -2.99 -2.36 0.20
C GLY A 146 -3.91 -1.14 0.05
N HIS A 147 -3.97 -0.25 1.06
CA HIS A 147 -5.02 0.76 1.15
C HIS A 147 -5.13 1.68 -0.07
N ASP A 148 -4.00 2.03 -0.69
CA ASP A 148 -3.90 2.95 -1.82
C ASP A 148 -3.56 2.27 -3.16
N LEU A 149 -3.58 0.93 -3.23
CA LEU A 149 -3.31 0.19 -4.50
C LEU A 149 -4.21 0.63 -5.65
N GLY A 150 -5.41 1.14 -5.36
CA GLY A 150 -6.31 1.72 -6.33
C GLY A 150 -5.71 2.82 -7.19
N LEU A 151 -4.67 3.50 -6.70
CA LEU A 151 -3.93 4.53 -7.44
C LEU A 151 -3.09 3.97 -8.60
N CYS A 152 -2.76 2.67 -8.60
CA CYS A 152 -2.16 1.99 -9.76
C CYS A 152 -3.10 1.98 -10.96
N SER A 153 -4.42 2.10 -10.74
CA SER A 153 -5.44 1.98 -11.78
C SER A 153 -5.92 3.34 -12.28
N ARG A 154 -5.85 3.51 -13.60
CA ARG A 154 -6.46 4.65 -14.32
C ARG A 154 -7.98 4.53 -14.49
N ALA A 155 -8.56 3.36 -14.17
CA ALA A 155 -9.99 3.15 -14.30
C ALA A 155 -10.76 4.05 -13.33
N GLN A 156 -11.90 4.58 -13.76
CA GLN A 156 -12.84 5.25 -12.86
C GLN A 156 -13.70 4.19 -12.16
N ALA A 157 -13.82 4.28 -10.84
CA ALA A 157 -14.67 3.39 -10.06
C ALA A 157 -15.67 4.20 -9.22
N PRO A 158 -16.96 3.81 -9.20
CA PRO A 158 -17.91 4.41 -8.29
C PRO A 158 -17.50 4.12 -6.85
N GLY A 159 -17.40 5.17 -6.01
CA GLY A 159 -17.00 5.06 -4.61
C GLY A 159 -15.62 5.64 -4.27
N GLY A 160 -14.82 6.05 -5.27
CA GLY A 160 -13.54 6.74 -5.07
C GLY A 160 -12.33 5.82 -4.94
N GLY A 161 -11.21 6.34 -4.42
CA GLY A 161 -9.91 5.65 -4.38
C GLY A 161 -9.93 4.28 -3.69
N TRP A 162 -10.54 4.18 -2.50
CA TRP A 162 -10.61 2.92 -1.75
C TRP A 162 -11.39 1.82 -2.48
N SER A 163 -12.40 2.16 -3.28
CA SER A 163 -13.14 1.18 -4.07
C SER A 163 -12.28 0.54 -5.16
N LYS A 164 -11.34 1.29 -5.73
CA LYS A 164 -10.35 0.73 -6.68
C LYS A 164 -9.38 -0.21 -5.99
N SER A 165 -8.91 0.14 -4.78
CA SER A 165 -8.04 -0.73 -3.99
C SER A 165 -8.75 -2.07 -3.70
N PHE A 166 -10.06 -2.06 -3.47
CA PHE A 166 -10.83 -3.30 -3.24
C PHE A 166 -10.89 -4.18 -4.48
N LEU A 167 -11.05 -3.61 -5.67
CA LEU A 167 -11.06 -4.40 -6.91
C LEU A 167 -9.75 -5.17 -7.12
N ILE A 168 -8.64 -4.61 -6.63
CA ILE A 168 -7.31 -5.25 -6.68
C ILE A 168 -7.15 -6.25 -5.52
N LEU A 169 -7.57 -5.88 -4.31
CA LEU A 169 -7.38 -6.68 -3.11
C LEU A 169 -8.32 -7.89 -3.00
N GLU A 170 -9.60 -7.76 -3.39
CA GLU A 170 -10.60 -8.82 -3.25
C GLU A 170 -10.14 -10.20 -3.73
N PRO A 171 -9.66 -10.37 -4.97
CA PRO A 171 -9.26 -11.69 -5.46
C PRO A 171 -8.08 -12.29 -4.69
N ILE A 172 -7.21 -11.47 -4.09
CA ILE A 172 -6.00 -11.93 -3.40
C ILE A 172 -6.20 -12.15 -1.91
N VAL A 173 -7.22 -11.50 -1.29
CA VAL A 173 -7.55 -11.68 0.14
C VAL A 173 -8.75 -12.60 0.36
N GLN A 174 -9.42 -13.08 -0.69
CA GLN A 174 -10.70 -13.80 -0.61
C GLN A 174 -10.69 -15.00 0.36
N ASP A 175 -9.56 -15.70 0.45
CA ASP A 175 -9.40 -16.91 1.26
C ASP A 175 -8.89 -16.62 2.69
N LEU A 176 -8.67 -15.34 3.03
CA LEU A 176 -8.23 -14.95 4.36
C LEU A 176 -9.42 -14.87 5.33
N PRO A 177 -9.31 -15.46 6.54
CA PRO A 177 -10.41 -15.46 7.51
C PRO A 177 -10.77 -14.07 8.04
N PHE A 178 -9.92 -13.07 7.82
CA PHE A 178 -10.08 -11.69 8.28
C PHE A 178 -10.25 -10.68 7.13
N LYS A 179 -10.66 -11.12 5.93
CA LYS A 179 -10.87 -10.22 4.78
C LYS A 179 -11.80 -9.03 5.09
N GLU A 180 -12.87 -9.27 5.84
CA GLU A 180 -13.82 -8.21 6.21
C GLU A 180 -13.18 -7.15 7.11
N VAL A 181 -12.22 -7.55 7.95
CA VAL A 181 -11.45 -6.62 8.80
C VAL A 181 -10.55 -5.74 7.95
N ILE A 182 -9.92 -6.29 6.91
CA ILE A 182 -9.10 -5.54 5.95
C ILE A 182 -9.96 -4.45 5.27
N PHE A 183 -11.12 -4.84 4.75
CA PHE A 183 -12.01 -3.90 4.08
C PHE A 183 -12.64 -2.87 5.03
N GLU A 184 -13.04 -3.26 6.24
CA GLU A 184 -13.52 -2.30 7.22
C GLU A 184 -12.43 -1.27 7.57
N ALA A 185 -11.18 -1.71 7.72
CA ALA A 185 -10.06 -0.81 8.02
C ALA A 185 -9.84 0.22 6.90
N ILE A 186 -9.69 -0.24 5.66
CA ILE A 186 -9.44 0.62 4.49
C ILE A 186 -10.63 1.55 4.20
N THR A 187 -11.87 1.14 4.47
CA THR A 187 -13.04 2.02 4.26
C THR A 187 -13.25 3.05 5.37
N THR A 188 -12.69 2.83 6.56
CA THR A 188 -13.03 3.65 7.74
C THR A 188 -11.85 4.42 8.33
N PHE A 189 -10.61 4.16 7.94
CA PHE A 189 -9.44 4.82 8.53
C PHE A 189 -9.48 6.36 8.42
N ASN A 190 -9.97 6.91 7.31
CA ASN A 190 -10.09 8.36 7.12
C ASN A 190 -11.34 8.98 7.77
N LYS A 191 -12.19 8.20 8.46
CA LYS A 191 -13.35 8.74 9.18
C LYS A 191 -12.92 9.33 10.53
N ASN A 192 -13.66 10.33 11.02
CA ASN A 192 -13.37 10.98 12.31
C ASN A 192 -13.24 9.99 13.48
N ASN A 193 -14.04 8.93 13.50
CA ASN A 193 -13.94 7.83 14.46
C ASN A 193 -13.80 6.49 13.71
N PRO A 194 -12.56 6.01 13.49
CA PRO A 194 -12.32 4.73 12.82
C PRO A 194 -12.88 3.56 13.66
N ARG A 195 -13.52 2.61 12.97
CA ARG A 195 -14.36 1.58 13.63
C ARG A 195 -13.56 0.45 14.26
N SER A 196 -12.44 0.06 13.65
CA SER A 196 -11.58 -1.03 14.13
C SER A 196 -10.25 -0.52 14.67
N GLN A 197 -9.53 -1.36 15.41
CA GLN A 197 -8.17 -1.05 15.85
C GLN A 197 -7.24 -0.92 14.64
N GLU A 198 -7.40 -1.80 13.65
CA GLU A 198 -6.64 -1.78 12.40
C GLU A 198 -6.85 -0.46 11.63
N ALA A 199 -8.07 0.07 11.59
CA ALA A 199 -8.34 1.37 10.98
C ALA A 199 -7.64 2.53 11.71
N ARG A 200 -7.54 2.46 13.04
CA ARG A 200 -6.83 3.47 13.85
C ARG A 200 -5.32 3.40 13.64
N VAL A 201 -4.76 2.19 13.58
CA VAL A 201 -3.35 1.96 13.24
C VAL A 201 -3.06 2.51 11.85
N LEU A 202 -3.86 2.17 10.85
CA LEU A 202 -3.70 2.68 9.48
C LEU A 202 -3.73 4.21 9.46
N ARG A 203 -4.72 4.84 10.10
CA ARG A 203 -4.83 6.31 10.15
C ARG A 203 -3.61 6.96 10.79
N ALA A 204 -3.13 6.42 11.90
CA ALA A 204 -1.97 6.96 12.61
C ALA A 204 -0.68 6.78 11.79
N ALA A 205 -0.50 5.60 11.19
CA ALA A 205 0.64 5.29 10.33
C ALA A 205 0.66 6.20 9.08
N GLU A 206 -0.48 6.35 8.40
CA GLU A 206 -0.67 7.25 7.26
C GLU A 206 -0.25 8.69 7.62
N ALA A 207 -0.83 9.25 8.68
CA ALA A 207 -0.52 10.61 9.11
C ALA A 207 0.96 10.78 9.47
N THR A 208 1.57 9.77 10.09
CA THR A 208 2.99 9.80 10.48
C THR A 208 3.91 9.73 9.25
N ALA A 209 3.61 8.83 8.31
CA ALA A 209 4.34 8.71 7.05
C ALA A 209 4.26 10.01 6.25
N ARG A 210 3.06 10.56 6.06
CA ARG A 210 2.85 11.84 5.36
C ARG A 210 3.60 12.99 6.02
N LYS A 211 3.59 13.07 7.35
CA LYS A 211 4.38 14.09 8.09
C LYS A 211 5.88 13.97 7.77
N LYS A 212 6.44 12.75 7.78
CA LYS A 212 7.86 12.50 7.47
C LYS A 212 8.19 12.81 6.00
N GLU A 213 7.30 12.47 5.08
CA GLU A 213 7.45 12.77 3.65
C GLU A 213 7.48 14.27 3.38
N VAL A 214 6.52 15.02 3.94
CA VAL A 214 6.49 16.49 3.82
C VAL A 214 7.76 17.11 4.41
N GLN A 215 8.20 16.66 5.59
CA GLN A 215 9.44 17.14 6.20
C GLN A 215 10.65 16.84 5.32
N ARG A 216 10.74 15.63 4.74
CA ARG A 216 11.82 15.26 3.81
C ARG A 216 11.83 16.16 2.58
N ILE A 217 10.67 16.41 1.98
CA ILE A 217 10.56 17.29 0.80
C ILE A 217 10.98 18.72 1.17
N GLN A 218 10.55 19.24 2.32
CA GLN A 218 10.95 20.58 2.78
C GLN A 218 12.47 20.68 2.98
N LEU A 219 13.11 19.66 3.56
CA LEU A 219 14.57 19.63 3.74
C LEU A 219 15.32 19.56 2.41
N LEU A 220 14.83 18.78 1.45
CA LEU A 220 15.42 18.68 0.11
C LEU A 220 15.16 19.94 -0.73
N GLY A 221 14.03 20.63 -0.50
CA GLY A 221 13.66 21.89 -1.13
C GLY A 221 14.34 23.11 -0.52
N ALA A 222 14.96 23.00 0.67
CA ALA A 222 15.77 24.04 1.28
C ALA A 222 17.15 24.16 0.58
N THR A 223 17.11 24.69 -0.65
CA THR A 223 18.15 25.29 -1.51
C THR A 223 19.56 24.65 -1.63
N PRO A 224 20.06 24.43 -2.87
CA PRO A 224 21.49 24.25 -3.13
C PRO A 224 22.26 25.51 -2.71
N GLY A 225 23.22 25.38 -1.79
CA GLY A 225 24.13 26.46 -1.40
C GLY A 225 24.01 26.93 0.05
N VAL A 226 23.01 26.48 0.81
CA VAL A 226 23.02 26.65 2.28
C VAL A 226 23.67 25.41 2.89
N PRO A 227 24.76 25.54 3.69
CA PRO A 227 25.37 24.40 4.35
C PRO A 227 24.32 23.73 5.22
N ILE A 228 24.03 22.49 4.88
CA ILE A 228 23.21 21.61 5.70
C ILE A 228 23.87 21.53 7.07
N ASP A 229 23.20 22.02 8.11
CA ASP A 229 23.67 21.92 9.48
C ASP A 229 23.52 20.46 9.96
N ILE A 230 24.61 19.70 9.79
CA ILE A 230 24.72 18.28 10.17
C ILE A 230 24.41 18.09 11.66
N THR A 231 24.66 19.11 12.49
CA THR A 231 24.40 19.10 13.93
C THR A 231 22.90 19.10 14.21
N LYS A 232 22.13 19.92 13.48
CA LYS A 232 20.67 19.98 13.57
C LYS A 232 20.01 18.66 13.11
N MET A 233 20.58 18.02 12.08
CA MET A 233 20.11 16.69 11.66
C MET A 233 20.35 15.61 12.71
N ARG A 234 21.52 15.61 13.37
CA ARG A 234 21.81 14.63 14.43
C ARG A 234 20.91 14.79 15.66
N GLN A 235 20.57 16.02 16.03
CA GLN A 235 19.65 16.30 17.14
C GLN A 235 18.24 15.76 16.87
N ILE A 236 17.72 15.97 15.65
CA ILE A 236 16.40 15.47 15.25
C ILE A 236 16.38 13.93 15.19
N ILE A 237 17.43 13.29 14.67
CA ILE A 237 17.54 11.83 14.63
C ILE A 237 17.60 11.21 16.03
N ARG A 238 18.13 11.93 17.02
CA ARG A 238 18.25 11.47 18.42
C ARG A 238 17.05 11.79 19.29
N GLY A 239 16.05 12.52 18.78
CA GLY A 239 14.84 12.84 19.54
C GLY A 239 15.06 13.78 20.72
N GLU A 240 16.12 14.59 20.69
CA GLU A 240 16.38 15.62 21.69
C GLU A 240 15.73 16.92 21.19
N GLU A 241 14.56 17.27 21.74
CA GLU A 241 13.91 18.57 21.50
C GLU A 241 14.66 19.67 22.28
N CYS A 242 14.82 20.85 21.66
CA CYS A 242 15.31 22.06 22.31
C CYS A 242 14.34 22.58 23.39
#